data_AF-A0A3A4AD07-F1
#
_entry.id   AF-A0A3A4AD07-F1
#
_cell.length_a   1.000
_cell.length_b   1.000
_cell.length_c   1.000
_cell.angle_alpha   90.00
_cell.angle_beta   90.00
_cell.angle_gamma   90.00
#
_symmetry.space_group_name_H-M   'P 1'
#
loop_
_entity.id
_entity.type
_entity.pdbx_description
1 polymer ?
#
loop_
_entity_poly.entity_id
_entity_poly.type
_entity_poly.pdbx_seq_one_letter_code
_entity_poly.pdbx_strand_id
1 'polypeptide(L)' 'MEEMVRAGRATVRETRYAGVYEGGEWACFPCPAGEVPGEAFGSDVVASAWWAENGSRVGVGDTPEAAMGDLASRLTGGS' A
#
# COMPACT_ATOMS: atom_id res chain seq x y z
N MET A 1 -4.28 0.57 -19.72
CA MET A 1 -3.55 0.13 -18.50
C MET A 1 -2.24 0.92 -18.34
N GLU A 2 -2.23 2.22 -18.68
CA GLU A 2 -1.03 3.09 -18.57
C GLU A 2 -1.34 4.43 -17.86
N GLU A 3 -2.58 4.65 -17.41
CA GLU A 3 -3.01 5.97 -16.93
C GLU A 3 -2.86 6.17 -15.41
N MET A 4 -2.54 5.12 -14.65
CA MET A 4 -2.35 5.24 -13.19
C MET A 4 -0.90 5.55 -12.79
N VAL A 5 0.07 5.35 -13.69
CA VAL A 5 1.50 5.60 -13.42
C VAL A 5 1.92 7.02 -13.86
N ARG A 6 1.12 7.71 -14.68
CA ARG A 6 1.49 9.02 -15.26
C ARG A 6 1.05 10.27 -14.47
N ALA A 7 0.34 10.15 -13.37
CA ALA A 7 -0.09 11.32 -12.60
C ALA A 7 -0.13 11.00 -11.12
N GLY A 8 0.95 11.27 -10.37
CA GLY A 8 1.10 11.27 -8.90
C GLY A 8 -0.07 10.89 -7.98
N ARG A 9 -0.72 9.74 -8.22
CA ARG A 9 -1.95 9.29 -7.54
C ARG A 9 -1.73 8.05 -6.69
N ALA A 10 -0.55 7.46 -6.76
CA ALA A 10 -0.16 6.34 -5.91
C ALA A 10 1.21 6.61 -5.28
N THR A 11 1.38 6.15 -4.05
CA THR A 11 2.60 6.36 -3.27
C THR A 11 3.16 5.03 -2.85
N VAL A 12 4.41 4.77 -3.21
CA VAL A 12 5.14 3.58 -2.76
C VAL A 12 6.01 3.95 -1.57
N ARG A 13 5.94 3.17 -0.49
CA ARG A 13 6.78 3.33 0.71
C ARG A 13 7.24 1.98 1.20
N GLU A 14 8.43 1.96 1.77
CA GLU A 14 8.91 0.86 2.59
C GLU A 14 8.03 0.76 3.84
N THR A 15 7.66 -0.46 4.20
CA THR A 15 6.85 -0.75 5.37
C THR A 15 7.70 -0.66 6.63
N ARG A 16 7.07 -0.33 7.76
CA ARG A 16 7.82 -0.13 9.01
C ARG A 16 8.25 -1.44 9.64
N TYR A 17 7.47 -2.50 9.44
CA TYR A 17 7.64 -3.78 10.11
C TYR A 17 8.04 -4.90 9.14
N ALA A 18 8.67 -4.56 8.00
CA ALA A 18 9.14 -5.50 6.99
C ALA A 18 8.08 -6.56 6.59
N GLY A 19 6.81 -6.14 6.52
CA GLY A 19 5.71 -7.00 6.13
C GLY A 19 5.00 -7.79 7.25
N VAL A 20 5.36 -7.60 8.53
CA VAL A 20 4.68 -8.29 9.65
C VAL A 20 3.18 -7.98 9.70
N TYR A 21 2.78 -6.74 9.44
CA TYR A 21 1.37 -6.34 9.39
C TYR A 21 0.88 -6.13 7.95
N GLU A 22 1.81 -5.75 7.09
CA GLU A 22 1.57 -5.23 5.75
C GLU A 22 1.49 -6.37 4.72
N GLY A 23 2.19 -7.49 4.94
CA GLY A 23 2.24 -8.61 4.00
C GLY A 23 3.30 -8.46 2.88
N GLY A 24 4.20 -7.49 3.00
CA GLY A 24 5.37 -7.30 2.14
C GLY A 24 6.27 -6.17 2.65
N GLU A 25 7.53 -6.14 2.23
CA GLU A 25 8.49 -5.09 2.63
C GLU A 25 8.12 -3.70 2.07
N TRP A 26 7.34 -3.67 0.98
CA TRP A 26 6.86 -2.47 0.32
C TRP A 26 5.35 -2.42 0.28
N ALA A 27 4.81 -1.20 0.42
CA ALA A 27 3.40 -0.87 0.30
C ALA A 27 3.17 0.20 -0.77
N CYS A 28 2.14 0.02 -1.58
CA CYS A 28 1.69 0.95 -2.60
C CYS A 28 0.26 1.42 -2.27
N PHE A 29 0.15 2.67 -1.86
CA PHE A 29 -1.10 3.32 -1.49
C PHE A 29 -1.75 3.97 -2.71
N PRO A 30 -3.08 3.86 -2.90
CA PRO A 30 -3.80 4.50 -4.01
C PRO A 30 -4.09 6.00 -3.76
N CYS A 31 -3.15 6.71 -3.15
CA CYS A 31 -3.24 8.14 -2.87
C CYS A 31 -1.87 8.84 -3.03
N PRO A 32 -1.82 10.18 -3.18
CA PRO A 32 -0.57 10.93 -3.18
C PRO A 32 0.11 10.94 -1.81
N ALA A 33 1.41 11.25 -1.77
CA ALA A 33 2.23 11.06 -0.56
C ALA A 33 1.76 11.86 0.65
N GLY A 34 1.17 13.05 0.43
CA GLY A 34 0.61 13.88 1.49
C GLY A 34 -0.70 13.37 2.08
N GLU A 35 -1.32 12.36 1.45
CA GLU A 35 -2.58 11.74 1.87
C GLU A 35 -2.37 10.31 2.40
N VAL A 36 -1.12 9.86 2.49
CA VAL A 36 -0.82 8.54 3.07
C VAL A 36 -1.17 8.56 4.56
N PRO A 37 -2.06 7.66 5.03
CA PRO A 37 -2.47 7.62 6.43
C PRO A 37 -1.27 7.38 7.36
N GLY A 38 -1.08 8.27 8.33
CA GLY A 38 0.01 8.15 9.31
C GLY A 38 -0.14 6.92 10.19
N GLU A 39 -1.38 6.47 10.39
CA GLU A 39 -1.76 5.30 11.17
C GLU A 39 -1.13 4.00 10.62
N ALA A 40 -0.98 3.90 9.30
CA ALA A 40 -0.30 2.77 8.65
C ALA A 40 1.17 2.62 9.09
N PHE A 41 1.77 3.70 9.60
CA PHE A 41 3.16 3.77 10.10
C PHE A 41 3.23 4.04 11.62
N GLY A 42 2.09 3.95 12.31
CA GLY A 42 1.94 4.21 13.74
C GLY A 42 2.69 3.21 14.63
N SER A 43 2.38 3.24 15.93
CA SER A 43 2.83 2.18 16.85
C SER A 43 2.23 0.83 16.45
N ASP A 44 2.81 -0.28 16.93
CA ASP A 44 2.35 -1.65 16.62
C ASP A 44 0.83 -1.82 16.68
N VAL A 45 0.19 -1.35 17.76
CA VAL A 45 -1.26 -1.47 17.94
C VAL A 45 -2.04 -0.67 16.90
N VAL A 46 -1.59 0.55 16.59
CA VAL A 46 -2.26 1.45 15.63
C VAL A 46 -2.07 0.94 14.20
N ALA A 47 -0.84 0.56 13.84
CA ALA A 47 -0.52 0.02 12.53
C ALA A 47 -1.26 -1.30 12.29
N SER A 48 -1.22 -2.23 13.25
CA SER A 48 -1.90 -3.53 13.15
C SER A 48 -3.41 -3.37 12.92
N ALA A 49 -4.07 -2.50 13.70
CA ALA A 49 -5.49 -2.23 13.52
C ALA A 49 -5.79 -1.65 12.13
N TRP A 50 -5.02 -0.64 11.71
CA TRP A 50 -5.22 0.00 10.42
C TRP A 50 -5.04 -0.96 9.24
N TRP A 51 -3.98 -1.78 9.27
CA TRP A 51 -3.68 -2.77 8.22
C TRP A 51 -4.72 -3.89 8.16
N ALA A 52 -5.26 -4.32 9.31
CA ALA A 52 -6.35 -5.29 9.35
C ALA A 52 -7.63 -4.78 8.65
N GLU A 53 -7.94 -3.49 8.79
CA GLU A 53 -9.14 -2.88 8.21
C GLU A 53 -8.95 -2.44 6.75
N ASN A 54 -7.76 -1.93 6.39
CA ASN A 54 -7.53 -1.23 5.12
C ASN A 54 -6.53 -1.92 4.20
N GLY A 55 -5.75 -2.89 4.69
CA GLY A 55 -4.68 -3.55 3.93
C GLY A 55 -5.16 -4.25 2.65
N SER A 56 -6.44 -4.62 2.58
CA SER A 56 -7.08 -5.15 1.37
C SER A 56 -7.07 -4.15 0.19
N ARG A 57 -6.96 -2.84 0.46
CA ARG A 57 -6.97 -1.75 -0.54
C ARG A 57 -5.57 -1.22 -0.89
N VAL A 58 -4.54 -1.72 -0.23
CA VAL A 58 -3.14 -1.33 -0.42
C VAL A 58 -2.43 -2.48 -1.12
N GLY A 59 -1.63 -2.17 -2.15
CA GLY A 59 -0.80 -3.18 -2.79
C GLY A 59 0.45 -3.43 -1.97
N VAL A 60 0.90 -4.68 -1.86
CA VAL A 60 2.09 -5.04 -1.07
C VAL A 60 3.00 -6.01 -1.81
N GLY A 61 4.28 -6.02 -1.47
CA GLY A 61 5.25 -6.96 -2.03
C GLY A 61 6.68 -6.74 -1.53
N ASP A 62 7.58 -7.65 -1.87
CA ASP A 62 8.99 -7.59 -1.46
C ASP A 62 9.81 -6.53 -2.23
N THR A 63 9.24 -5.99 -3.31
CA THR A 63 9.83 -4.87 -4.06
C THR A 63 8.80 -3.77 -4.35
N PRO A 64 9.24 -2.53 -4.64
CA PRO A 64 8.34 -1.46 -5.06
C PRO A 64 7.43 -1.86 -6.24
N GLU A 65 7.99 -2.56 -7.22
CA GLU A 65 7.28 -3.02 -8.41
C GLU A 65 6.24 -4.08 -8.07
N ALA A 66 6.56 -5.01 -7.17
CA ALA A 66 5.62 -6.02 -6.70
C ALA A 66 4.42 -5.36 -5.99
N ALA A 67 4.66 -4.38 -5.12
CA ALA A 67 3.61 -3.63 -4.44
C ALA A 67 2.72 -2.86 -5.42
N MET A 68 3.30 -2.25 -6.46
CA MET A 68 2.54 -1.58 -7.53
C MET A 68 1.69 -2.57 -8.34
N GLY A 69 2.24 -3.75 -8.67
CA GLY A 69 1.54 -4.81 -9.39
C GLY A 69 0.36 -5.38 -8.61
N ASP A 70 0.53 -5.58 -7.30
CA ASP A 70 -0.54 -6.02 -6.40
C ASP A 70 -1.66 -4.98 -6.31
N LEU A 71 -1.32 -3.68 -6.16
CA LEU A 71 -2.32 -2.60 -6.17
C LEU A 71 -3.12 -2.59 -7.49
N ALA A 72 -2.42 -2.68 -8.64
CA ALA A 72 -3.07 -2.70 -9.95
C ALA A 72 -4.01 -3.91 -10.11
N SER A 73 -3.62 -5.08 -9.60
CA SER A 73 -4.44 -6.29 -9.62
C SER A 73 -5.72 -6.11 -8.78
N ARG A 74 -5.61 -5.47 -7.61
CA ARG A 74 -6.76 -5.20 -6.72
C ARG A 74 -7.73 -4.18 -7.30
N LEU A 75 -7.23 -3.14 -7.96
CA LEU A 75 -8.05 -2.10 -8.60
C LEU A 75 -8.77 -2.61 -9.85
N THR A 76 -8.24 -3.63 -10.52
CA THR A 76 -8.84 -4.22 -11.73
C THR A 76 -9.76 -5.41 -11.40
N GLY A 77 -9.55 -6.08 -10.27
CA GLY A 77 -10.33 -7.24 -9.83
C GLY A 77 -11.66 -6.94 -9.12
N GLY A 78 -12.00 -5.66 -8.89
CA GLY A 78 -13.30 -5.25 -8.37
C GLY A 78 -14.31 -4.99 -9.51
N SER A 79 -14.91 -6.05 -10.05
CA SER A 79 -16.10 -5.99 -10.93
C SER A 79 -17.31 -6.59 -10.25
#